data_AF-A0A2V8TFZ6-F1
#
_entry.id   AF-A0A2V8TFZ6-F1
#
_cell.length_a   1.000
_cell.length_b   1.000
_cell.length_c   1.000
_cell.angle_alpha   90.00
_cell.angle_beta   90.00
_cell.angle_gamma   90.00
#
_symmetry.space_group_name_H-M   'P 1'
#
loop_
_entity.id
_entity.type
_entity.pdbx_description
1 polymer ?
#
loop_
_entity_poly.entity_id
_entity_poly.type
_entity_poly.pdbx_seq_one_letter_code
_entity_poly.pdbx_strand_id
1 'polypeptide(L)'
;MALEVGQEYPKSIAFEGGQYNYYDGYHDLLLAYRGLEQWEIDDVRNAAADFALFANPPLLFLLYRFGSVGWGNCPYCWHLGPVTPPELLAGEQRISLTVTLVELPGNVVRVIRAISLPPDFSRALVDQIRVQATTPRIDRMTYIAAINRTYAAYTVDLMASHALIRCRLGA
;
A
#
# COMPACT_ATOMS: atom_id res chain seq x y z
N MET A 1 3.05 3.32 -21.80
CA MET A 1 3.03 4.77 -21.48
C MET A 1 3.76 4.94 -20.17
N ALA A 2 4.83 5.73 -20.13
CA ALA A 2 5.53 6.02 -18.88
C ALA A 2 4.72 7.06 -18.10
N LEU A 3 4.55 6.86 -16.80
CA LEU A 3 3.90 7.84 -15.93
C LEU A 3 4.92 8.94 -15.60
N GLU A 4 4.50 10.20 -15.65
CA GLU A 4 5.38 11.36 -15.40
C GLU A 4 4.74 12.35 -14.42
N VAL A 5 5.57 13.02 -13.63
CA VAL A 5 5.14 14.08 -12.72
C VAL A 5 4.59 15.26 -13.53
N GLY A 6 3.45 15.81 -13.08
CA GLY A 6 2.74 16.90 -13.74
C GLY A 6 1.73 16.44 -14.80
N GLN A 7 1.72 15.16 -15.17
CA GLN A 7 0.73 14.60 -16.08
C GLN A 7 -0.50 14.07 -15.35
N GLU A 8 -1.59 13.89 -16.09
CA GLU A 8 -2.78 13.22 -15.60
C GLU A 8 -2.49 11.72 -15.35
N TYR A 9 -2.91 11.22 -14.20
CA TYR A 9 -2.87 9.79 -13.90
C TYR A 9 -3.87 9.06 -14.82
N PRO A 10 -3.48 7.97 -15.49
CA PRO A 10 -4.23 7.42 -16.61
C PRO A 10 -5.54 6.71 -16.24
N LYS A 11 -5.80 6.50 -14.94
CA LYS A 11 -7.01 5.85 -14.46
C LYS A 11 -7.83 6.84 -13.65
N SER A 12 -9.16 6.74 -13.77
CA SER A 12 -10.06 7.50 -12.90
C SER A 12 -9.91 7.05 -11.46
N ILE A 13 -9.70 8.01 -10.56
CA ILE A 13 -9.60 7.79 -9.12
C ILE A 13 -10.91 8.27 -8.48
N ALA A 14 -11.66 7.33 -7.90
CA ALA A 14 -12.95 7.58 -7.25
C ALA A 14 -12.89 7.48 -5.71
N PHE A 15 -11.69 7.54 -5.14
CA PHE A 15 -11.45 7.44 -3.70
C PHE A 15 -10.45 8.51 -3.25
N GLU A 16 -10.40 8.73 -1.94
CA GLU A 16 -9.34 9.49 -1.28
C GLU A 16 -8.66 8.56 -0.26
N GLY A 17 -7.33 8.63 -0.15
CA GLY A 17 -6.51 7.74 0.66
C GLY A 17 -5.51 6.91 -0.14
N GLY A 18 -5.02 5.84 0.49
CA GLY A 18 -4.06 4.92 -0.10
C GLY A 18 -4.71 3.68 -0.71
N GLN A 19 -4.15 3.22 -1.83
CA GLN A 19 -4.47 1.92 -2.42
C GLN A 19 -3.17 1.20 -2.76
N TYR A 20 -2.99 0.02 -2.17
CA TYR A 20 -1.93 -0.89 -2.54
C TYR A 20 -2.45 -1.88 -3.58
N ASN A 21 -1.70 -2.03 -4.67
CA ASN A 21 -2.01 -2.93 -5.76
C ASN A 21 -0.82 -3.87 -5.99
N TYR A 22 -1.15 -5.14 -6.25
CA TYR A 22 -0.21 -6.14 -6.73
C TYR A 22 -0.74 -6.73 -8.03
N TYR A 23 0.07 -6.69 -9.07
CA TYR A 23 -0.25 -7.32 -10.36
C TYR A 23 1.04 -7.71 -11.09
N ASP A 24 1.13 -8.94 -11.57
CA ASP A 24 2.22 -9.41 -12.43
C ASP A 24 3.63 -9.07 -11.91
N GLY A 25 3.88 -9.28 -10.62
CA GLY A 25 5.17 -8.94 -9.98
C GLY A 25 5.37 -7.46 -9.63
N TYR A 26 4.49 -6.57 -10.07
CA TYR A 26 4.53 -5.14 -9.76
C TYR A 26 3.81 -4.85 -8.44
N HIS A 27 4.47 -4.05 -7.60
CA HIS A 27 3.95 -3.54 -6.35
C HIS A 27 3.79 -2.03 -6.47
N ASP A 28 2.55 -1.55 -6.36
CA ASP A 28 2.20 -0.13 -6.49
C ASP A 28 1.44 0.35 -5.24
N LEU A 29 1.81 1.54 -4.76
CA LEU A 29 1.10 2.27 -3.72
C LEU A 29 0.65 3.61 -4.31
N LEU A 30 -0.63 3.68 -4.65
CA LEU A 30 -1.29 4.89 -5.11
C LEU A 30 -1.81 5.67 -3.90
N LEU A 31 -1.38 6.91 -3.75
CA LEU A 31 -1.84 7.86 -2.75
C LEU A 31 -2.63 8.95 -3.47
N ALA A 32 -3.91 9.11 -3.15
CA ALA A 32 -4.77 10.09 -3.80
C ALA A 32 -5.43 11.00 -2.77
N TYR A 33 -5.10 12.29 -2.81
CA TYR A 33 -5.50 13.26 -1.78
C TYR A 33 -5.90 14.60 -2.38
N ARG A 34 -6.79 15.32 -1.68
CA ARG A 34 -7.20 16.68 -2.03
C ARG A 34 -6.41 17.72 -1.25
N GLY A 35 -6.18 18.87 -1.88
CA GLY A 35 -5.62 20.04 -1.20
C GLY A 35 -4.23 19.82 -0.62
N LEU A 36 -3.39 19.08 -1.35
CA LEU A 36 -2.03 18.75 -0.91
C LEU A 36 -1.20 20.02 -0.72
N GLU A 37 -0.66 20.18 0.48
CA GLU A 37 0.30 21.22 0.78
C GLU A 37 1.70 20.82 0.28
N GLN A 38 2.56 21.82 0.02
CA GLN A 38 3.89 21.56 -0.54
C GLN A 38 4.74 20.65 0.36
N TRP A 39 4.62 20.78 1.68
CA TRP A 39 5.36 19.94 2.63
C TRP A 39 4.89 18.47 2.61
N GLU A 40 3.61 18.19 2.34
CA GLU A 40 3.10 16.82 2.22
C GLU A 40 3.69 16.13 0.98
N ILE A 41 3.81 16.89 -0.10
CA ILE A 41 4.40 16.43 -1.36
C ILE A 41 5.89 16.15 -1.15
N ASP A 42 6.58 17.04 -0.45
CA ASP A 42 8.01 16.88 -0.16
C ASP A 42 8.26 15.72 0.81
N ASP A 43 7.36 15.48 1.77
CA ASP A 43 7.42 14.33 2.67
C ASP A 43 7.32 13.00 1.88
N VAL A 44 6.35 12.88 0.97
CA VAL A 44 6.24 11.68 0.13
C VAL A 44 7.45 11.53 -0.80
N ARG A 45 7.92 12.64 -1.38
CA ARG A 45 9.02 12.65 -2.35
C ARG A 45 10.36 12.28 -1.73
N ASN A 46 10.69 12.85 -0.56
CA ASN A 46 12.06 12.88 -0.06
C ASN A 46 12.21 12.38 1.38
N ALA A 47 11.16 12.41 2.21
CA ALA A 47 11.35 12.07 3.61
C ALA A 47 11.55 10.56 3.81
N ALA A 48 11.96 10.19 5.03
CA ALA A 48 11.98 8.80 5.45
C ALA A 48 10.57 8.19 5.33
N ALA A 49 10.53 6.93 4.90
CA ALA A 49 9.30 6.17 4.76
C ALA A 49 9.26 5.04 5.80
N ASP A 50 8.20 4.99 6.60
CA ASP A 50 7.93 3.84 7.45
C ASP A 50 6.82 3.00 6.82
N PHE A 51 6.99 1.68 6.83
CA PHE A 51 5.98 0.73 6.40
C PHE A 51 5.69 -0.30 7.50
N ALA A 52 4.46 -0.79 7.53
CA ALA A 52 4.07 -1.86 8.43
C ALA A 52 3.07 -2.81 7.75
N LEU A 53 3.15 -4.09 8.07
CA LEU A 53 2.16 -5.07 7.63
C LEU A 53 1.29 -5.49 8.79
N PHE A 54 -0.01 -5.28 8.68
CA PHE A 54 -0.99 -5.74 9.66
C PHE A 54 -1.90 -6.77 9.01
N ALA A 55 -1.92 -7.99 9.53
CA ALA A 55 -2.82 -9.04 9.05
C ALA A 55 -4.01 -9.18 9.99
N ASN A 56 -5.21 -9.05 9.43
CA ASN A 56 -6.45 -9.35 10.13
C ASN A 56 -7.33 -10.17 9.17
N PRO A 57 -7.14 -11.51 9.12
CA PRO A 57 -7.76 -12.35 8.12
C PRO A 57 -9.27 -12.10 8.00
N PRO A 58 -9.81 -11.97 6.78
CA PRO A 58 -9.16 -12.28 5.50
C PRO A 58 -8.36 -11.13 4.88
N LEU A 59 -8.16 -10.02 5.61
CA LEU A 59 -7.50 -8.81 5.10
C LEU A 59 -6.01 -8.78 5.44
N LEU A 60 -5.26 -8.18 4.54
CA LEU A 60 -3.91 -7.69 4.78
C LEU A 60 -3.96 -6.16 4.66
N PHE A 61 -3.28 -5.45 5.54
CA PHE A 61 -3.14 -4.01 5.46
C PHE A 61 -1.67 -3.66 5.26
N LEU A 62 -1.37 -2.97 4.16
CA LEU A 62 -0.11 -2.25 4.02
C LEU A 62 -0.31 -0.87 4.65
N LEU A 63 0.40 -0.60 5.73
CA LEU A 63 0.43 0.71 6.38
C LEU A 63 1.67 1.45 5.90
N TYR A 64 1.55 2.77 5.79
CA TYR A 64 2.62 3.64 5.33
C TYR A 64 2.63 4.94 6.12
N ARG A 65 3.81 5.55 6.20
CA ARG A 65 4.00 6.89 6.74
C ARG A 65 5.18 7.54 6.04
N PHE A 66 5.01 8.78 5.60
CA PHE A 66 6.07 9.57 4.98
C PHE A 66 6.32 10.81 5.83
N GLY A 67 7.58 11.03 6.23
CA GLY A 67 7.97 12.21 6.99
C GLY A 67 7.19 12.40 8.28
N SER A 68 6.49 13.53 8.39
CA SER A 68 5.79 13.98 9.58
C SER A 68 4.31 13.60 9.63
N VAL A 69 3.77 13.10 8.53
CA VAL A 69 2.36 12.72 8.40
C VAL A 69 2.04 11.54 9.33
N GLY A 70 0.79 11.42 9.78
CA GLY A 70 0.31 10.23 10.50
C GLY A 70 0.36 8.95 9.64
N TRP A 71 0.08 7.81 10.26
CA TRP A 71 -0.02 6.56 9.51
C TRP A 71 -1.25 6.57 8.58
N GLY A 72 -1.02 6.21 7.31
CA GLY A 72 -2.06 5.81 6.38
C GLY A 72 -2.17 4.29 6.30
N ASN A 73 -3.27 3.80 5.71
CA ASN A 73 -3.49 2.38 5.49
C ASN A 73 -4.02 2.08 4.08
N CYS A 74 -3.79 0.83 3.66
CA CYS A 74 -4.28 0.26 2.41
C CYS A 74 -4.79 -1.16 2.71
N PRO A 75 -6.10 -1.37 2.88
CA PRO A 75 -6.65 -2.72 2.91
C PRO A 75 -6.41 -3.42 1.57
N TYR A 76 -5.98 -4.67 1.64
CA TYR A 76 -5.67 -5.52 0.51
C TYR A 76 -6.28 -6.90 0.69
N CYS A 77 -6.91 -7.39 -0.37
CA CYS A 77 -7.45 -8.73 -0.46
C CYS A 77 -7.20 -9.30 -1.85
N TRP A 78 -6.33 -10.31 -1.91
CA TRP A 78 -5.95 -11.00 -3.14
C TRP A 78 -7.15 -11.62 -3.86
N HIS A 79 -8.18 -12.08 -3.12
CA HIS A 79 -9.40 -12.68 -3.68
C HIS A 79 -10.21 -11.72 -4.57
N LEU A 80 -10.00 -10.41 -4.49
CA LEU A 80 -10.71 -9.44 -5.33
C LEU A 80 -9.93 -9.07 -6.60
N GLY A 81 -8.69 -9.52 -6.74
CA GLY A 81 -7.85 -9.30 -7.92
C GLY A 81 -7.83 -10.50 -8.88
N PRO A 82 -7.52 -10.27 -10.17
CA PRO A 82 -7.39 -11.33 -11.17
C PRO A 82 -5.93 -11.81 -11.33
N VAL A 83 -5.18 -12.02 -10.24
CA VAL A 83 -3.72 -12.18 -10.32
C VAL A 83 -3.21 -13.48 -9.72
N THR A 84 -2.25 -14.12 -10.40
CA THR A 84 -1.44 -15.21 -9.83
C THR A 84 -0.73 -14.68 -8.58
N PRO A 85 -0.72 -15.43 -7.46
CA PRO A 85 0.00 -14.97 -6.27
C PRO A 85 1.50 -14.79 -6.59
N PRO A 86 2.19 -13.85 -5.91
CA PRO A 86 3.61 -13.59 -6.14
C PRO A 86 4.45 -14.83 -5.89
N GLU A 87 5.52 -15.01 -6.66
CA GLU A 87 6.52 -16.04 -6.42
C GLU A 87 7.20 -15.84 -5.06
N LEU A 88 7.64 -16.95 -4.45
CA LEU A 88 8.40 -16.89 -3.20
C LEU A 88 9.74 -16.19 -3.45
N LEU A 89 10.09 -15.29 -2.54
CA LEU A 89 11.38 -14.61 -2.58
C LEU A 89 12.44 -15.45 -1.86
N ALA A 90 13.62 -15.58 -2.46
CA ALA A 90 14.76 -16.29 -1.94
C ALA A 90 15.90 -15.33 -1.57
N GLY A 91 16.66 -15.67 -0.52
CA GLY A 91 17.85 -14.93 -0.10
C GLY A 91 17.56 -13.44 0.16
N GLU A 92 18.36 -12.56 -0.42
CA GLU A 92 18.31 -11.11 -0.19
C GLU A 92 17.44 -10.36 -1.21
N GLN A 93 16.53 -11.05 -1.90
CA GLN A 93 15.61 -10.41 -2.85
C GLN A 93 14.74 -9.34 -2.16
N ARG A 94 14.52 -8.23 -2.88
CA ARG A 94 13.77 -7.05 -2.41
C ARG A 94 12.66 -6.72 -3.37
N ILE A 95 11.51 -6.36 -2.83
CA ILE A 95 10.42 -5.76 -3.62
C ILE A 95 10.78 -4.30 -3.92
N SER A 96 10.61 -3.90 -5.17
CA SER A 96 10.52 -2.49 -5.56
C SER A 96 9.07 -2.06 -5.50
N LEU A 97 8.71 -1.25 -4.51
CA LEU A 97 7.41 -0.61 -4.37
C LEU A 97 7.43 0.75 -5.08
N THR A 98 6.60 0.93 -6.09
CA THR A 98 6.38 2.25 -6.70
C THR A 98 5.32 2.98 -5.91
N VAL A 99 5.66 4.17 -5.40
CA VAL A 99 4.72 5.08 -4.73
C VAL A 99 4.36 6.19 -5.70
N THR A 100 3.07 6.37 -5.95
CA THR A 100 2.54 7.44 -6.80
C THR A 100 1.64 8.34 -5.97
N LEU A 101 1.97 9.61 -5.84
CA LEU A 101 1.09 10.62 -5.24
C LEU A 101 0.33 11.37 -6.32
N VAL A 102 -0.99 11.38 -6.21
CA VAL A 102 -1.91 12.05 -7.12
C VAL A 102 -2.74 13.08 -6.37
N GLU A 103 -2.82 14.28 -6.90
CA GLU A 103 -3.66 15.35 -6.38
C GLU A 103 -5.05 15.36 -7.01
N LEU A 104 -6.06 15.55 -6.17
CA LEU A 104 -7.46 15.67 -6.53
C LEU A 104 -8.01 17.06 -6.18
N PRO A 105 -9.02 17.59 -6.91
CA PRO A 105 -9.47 17.12 -8.22
C PRO A 105 -8.46 17.47 -9.32
N GLY A 106 -8.49 16.74 -10.44
CA GLY A 106 -7.59 16.96 -11.59
C GLY A 106 -6.67 15.79 -11.90
N ASN A 107 -6.57 14.82 -10.97
CA ASN A 107 -5.88 13.56 -11.18
C ASN A 107 -4.41 13.77 -11.57
N VAL A 108 -3.75 14.79 -11.01
CA VAL A 108 -2.39 15.20 -11.41
C VAL A 108 -1.35 14.46 -10.58
N VAL A 109 -0.40 13.80 -11.24
CA VAL A 109 0.71 13.14 -10.55
C VAL A 109 1.66 14.18 -9.96
N ARG A 110 1.80 14.21 -8.63
CA ARG A 110 2.72 15.13 -7.92
C ARG A 110 4.07 14.47 -7.58
N VAL A 111 4.07 13.15 -7.37
CA VAL A 111 5.27 12.37 -7.01
C VAL A 111 5.20 10.98 -7.63
N ILE A 112 6.35 10.51 -8.12
CA ILE A 112 6.62 9.10 -8.39
C ILE A 112 7.93 8.77 -7.67
N ARG A 113 7.91 7.78 -6.77
CA ARG A 113 9.07 7.38 -5.97
C ARG A 113 9.15 5.85 -5.93
N ALA A 114 10.29 5.29 -6.35
CA ALA A 114 10.57 3.87 -6.17
C ALA A 114 11.22 3.63 -4.81
N ILE A 115 10.74 2.63 -4.09
CA ILE A 115 11.21 2.27 -2.75
C ILE A 115 11.59 0.80 -2.74
N SER A 116 12.84 0.49 -2.36
CA SER A 116 13.29 -0.90 -2.17
C SER A 116 12.97 -1.36 -0.75
N LEU A 117 11.99 -2.25 -0.61
CA LEU A 117 11.62 -2.82 0.67
C LEU A 117 12.71 -3.80 1.16
N PRO A 118 13.03 -3.83 2.47
CA PRO A 118 14.03 -4.77 2.97
C PRO A 118 13.62 -6.23 2.74
N PRO A 119 14.58 -7.18 2.68
CA PRO A 119 14.29 -8.58 2.39
C PRO A 119 13.25 -9.21 3.33
N ASP A 120 13.37 -8.98 4.64
CA ASP A 120 12.41 -9.53 5.62
C ASP A 120 10.98 -9.00 5.41
N PHE A 121 10.85 -7.70 5.15
CA PHE A 121 9.56 -7.09 4.87
C PHE A 121 8.98 -7.59 3.54
N SER A 122 9.84 -7.72 2.53
CA SER A 122 9.45 -8.22 1.20
C SER A 122 8.92 -9.65 1.28
N ARG A 123 9.63 -10.53 1.99
CA ARG A 123 9.19 -11.91 2.25
C ARG A 123 7.86 -11.95 2.99
N ALA A 124 7.74 -11.19 4.09
CA ALA A 124 6.51 -11.15 4.86
C ALA A 124 5.30 -10.69 4.02
N LEU A 125 5.48 -9.71 3.14
CA LEU A 125 4.43 -9.25 2.24
C LEU A 125 3.99 -10.35 1.26
N VAL A 126 4.95 -11.00 0.59
CA VAL A 126 4.69 -12.12 -0.32
C VAL A 126 4.00 -13.27 0.40
N ASP A 127 4.49 -13.64 1.57
CA ASP A 127 3.94 -14.75 2.36
C ASP A 127 2.48 -14.48 2.74
N GLN A 128 2.12 -13.27 3.18
CA GLN A 128 0.74 -12.94 3.52
C GLN A 128 -0.19 -12.96 2.29
N ILE A 129 0.27 -12.48 1.14
CA ILE A 129 -0.52 -12.57 -0.11
C ILE A 129 -0.71 -14.03 -0.51
N ARG A 130 0.34 -14.86 -0.39
CA ARG A 130 0.26 -16.30 -0.69
C ARG A 130 -0.63 -17.05 0.30
N VAL A 131 -0.63 -16.68 1.59
CA VAL A 131 -1.56 -17.24 2.59
C VAL A 131 -3.00 -16.99 2.14
N GLN A 132 -3.36 -15.78 1.71
CA GLN A 132 -4.69 -15.50 1.18
C GLN A 132 -5.03 -16.43 -0.01
N ALA A 133 -4.07 -16.69 -0.91
CA ALA A 133 -4.26 -17.60 -2.04
C ALA A 133 -4.51 -19.07 -1.65
N THR A 134 -4.19 -19.48 -0.41
CA THR A 134 -4.46 -20.83 0.12
C THR A 134 -5.75 -20.93 0.93
N THR A 135 -6.45 -19.82 1.14
CA THR A 135 -7.71 -19.77 1.91
C THR A 135 -8.93 -19.72 0.99
N PRO A 136 -10.13 -20.12 1.47
CA PRO A 136 -11.36 -20.01 0.69
C PRO A 136 -11.58 -18.59 0.15
N ARG A 137 -11.90 -18.48 -1.13
CA ARG A 137 -12.11 -17.20 -1.80
C ARG A 137 -13.32 -16.48 -1.18
N ILE A 138 -13.14 -15.22 -0.81
CA ILE A 138 -14.23 -14.36 -0.35
C ILE A 138 -14.78 -13.48 -1.48
N ASP A 139 -16.03 -13.06 -1.33
CA ASP A 139 -16.65 -12.09 -2.23
C ASP A 139 -16.48 -10.64 -1.74
N ARG A 140 -16.95 -9.69 -2.56
CA ARG A 140 -16.86 -8.25 -2.26
C ARG A 140 -17.64 -7.86 -1.00
N MET A 141 -18.77 -8.50 -0.74
CA MET A 141 -19.59 -8.21 0.44
C MET A 141 -18.87 -8.60 1.73
N THR A 142 -18.27 -9.79 1.73
CA THR A 142 -17.47 -10.30 2.84
C THR A 142 -16.24 -9.43 3.09
N TYR A 143 -15.57 -8.99 2.02
CA TYR A 143 -14.46 -8.04 2.10
C TYR A 143 -14.86 -6.71 2.77
N ILE A 144 -15.97 -6.11 2.33
CA ILE A 144 -16.47 -4.84 2.91
C ILE A 144 -16.84 -5.04 4.39
N ALA A 145 -17.49 -6.15 4.74
CA ALA A 145 -17.83 -6.46 6.13
C ALA A 145 -16.59 -6.64 7.01
N ALA A 146 -15.54 -7.30 6.49
CA ALA A 146 -14.27 -7.47 7.18
C ALA A 146 -13.55 -6.12 7.41
N ILE A 147 -13.59 -5.21 6.42
CA ILE A 147 -13.02 -3.87 6.57
C ILE A 147 -13.73 -3.12 7.69
N ASN A 148 -15.07 -3.07 7.64
CA ASN A 148 -15.86 -2.35 8.63
C ASN A 148 -15.64 -2.89 10.05
N ARG A 149 -15.56 -4.22 10.19
CA ARG A 149 -15.24 -4.86 11.48
C ARG A 149 -13.83 -4.47 11.96
N THR A 150 -12.86 -4.43 11.05
CA THR A 150 -11.49 -4.07 11.40
C THR A 150 -11.40 -2.62 11.87
N TYR A 151 -12.01 -1.68 11.13
CA TYR A 151 -12.03 -0.26 11.51
C TYR A 151 -12.86 0.04 12.76
N ALA A 152 -13.84 -0.80 13.10
CA ALA A 152 -14.54 -0.71 14.39
C ALA A 152 -13.66 -1.11 15.59
N ALA A 153 -12.64 -1.94 15.38
CA ALA A 153 -11.80 -2.49 16.45
C ALA A 153 -10.41 -1.83 16.53
N TYR A 154 -9.91 -1.26 15.44
CA TYR A 154 -8.54 -0.75 15.36
C TYR A 154 -8.50 0.64 14.71
N THR A 155 -7.83 1.58 15.38
CA THR A 155 -7.30 2.78 14.73
C THR A 155 -6.05 2.43 13.91
N VAL A 156 -5.63 3.32 12.99
CA VAL A 156 -4.42 3.05 12.19
C VAL A 156 -3.17 2.94 13.06
N ASP A 157 -3.05 3.75 14.11
CA ASP A 157 -1.95 3.63 15.07
C ASP A 157 -1.96 2.31 15.84
N LEU A 158 -3.15 1.79 16.18
CA LEU A 158 -3.28 0.46 16.76
C LEU A 158 -2.87 -0.63 15.76
N MET A 159 -3.27 -0.53 14.48
CA MET A 159 -2.80 -1.46 13.45
C MET A 159 -1.27 -1.43 13.34
N ALA A 160 -0.64 -0.25 13.35
CA ALA A 160 0.81 -0.09 13.28
C ALA A 160 1.52 -0.65 14.53
N SER A 161 0.87 -0.61 15.68
CA SER A 161 1.38 -1.17 16.95
C SER A 161 1.24 -2.70 16.99
N HIS A 162 0.22 -3.25 16.34
CA HIS A 162 -0.03 -4.70 16.22
C HIS A 162 0.52 -5.30 14.91
N ALA A 163 1.34 -4.56 14.18
CA ALA A 163 1.89 -5.01 12.90
C ALA A 163 2.76 -6.27 13.07
N LEU A 164 2.64 -7.20 12.11
CA LEU A 164 3.48 -8.39 12.00
C LEU A 164 4.95 -8.04 11.82
N ILE A 165 5.21 -7.01 11.00
CA ILE A 165 6.55 -6.50 10.71
C ILE A 165 6.48 -5.03 10.36
N ARG A 166 7.56 -4.30 10.67
CA ARG A 166 7.73 -2.89 10.36
C ARG A 166 9.11 -2.67 9.75
N CYS A 167 9.23 -1.70 8.86
CA CYS A 167 10.52 -1.21 8.40
C CYS A 167 10.51 0.31 8.30
N ARG A 168 11.70 0.90 8.41
CA ARG A 168 11.96 2.30 8.18
C ARG A 168 13.05 2.42 7.13
N LEU A 169 12.81 3.24 6.12
CA LEU A 169 13.71 3.51 5.03
C LEU A 169 14.15 4.97 5.13
N GLY A 170 15.46 5.19 5.05
CA GLY A 170 16.03 6.54 5.07
C GLY A 170 15.49 7.40 3.93
N ALA A 171 15.65 8.72 4.10
CA ALA A 171 15.40 9.69 3.04
C ALA A 171 16.25 9.38 1.79
#